data_AF-R7Y5J7-F1
#
_entry.id   AF-R7Y5J7-F1
#
_cell.length_a   1.000
_cell.length_b   1.000
_cell.length_c   1.000
_cell.angle_alpha   90.00
_cell.angle_beta   90.00
_cell.angle_gamma   90.00
#
_symmetry.space_group_name_H-M   'P 1'
#
loop_
_entity.id
_entity.type
_entity.pdbx_description
1 polymer ?
#
loop_
_entity_poly.entity_id
_entity_poly.type
_entity_poly.pdbx_seq_one_letter_code
_entity_poly.pdbx_strand_id
1 'polypeptide(L)'
;MNAVDYWGVMVGLGLLATAFGVVGFVRYRERESTTLQRQTQLARELRDLAGDDEVRLAAVDEFSLTIYQRLFYASVVAPWIRSAAWALLGAVLAGAGALAVSPLDGTFATVVHVAAIVATGVFAVATLVYTGIALYHSATTPRVSFSDSYATEDTDPDAEGPASEVPDPDAGVSARSVD
;
A
#
# COMPACT_ATOMS: atom_id res chain seq x y z
N MET A 1 -44.79 -1.73 17.90
CA MET A 1 -43.64 -1.01 17.32
C MET A 1 -44.13 -0.32 16.08
N ASN A 2 -44.07 1.01 16.02
CA ASN A 2 -44.44 1.74 14.80
C ASN A 2 -43.31 1.64 13.78
N ALA A 3 -43.61 1.78 12.48
CA ALA A 3 -42.61 1.72 11.41
C ALA A 3 -41.44 2.70 11.63
N VAL A 4 -41.71 3.82 12.30
CA VAL A 4 -40.74 4.85 12.72
C VAL A 4 -39.74 4.30 13.75
N ASP A 5 -40.19 3.48 14.71
CA ASP A 5 -39.33 2.85 15.72
C ASP A 5 -38.39 1.81 15.08
N TYR A 6 -38.92 1.04 14.11
CA TYR A 6 -38.13 0.06 13.37
C TYR A 6 -37.03 0.73 12.52
N TRP A 7 -37.37 1.84 11.86
CA TRP A 7 -36.41 2.62 11.08
C TRP A 7 -35.28 3.18 11.96
N GLY A 8 -35.62 3.73 13.13
CA GLY A 8 -34.61 4.21 14.10
C GLY A 8 -33.65 3.12 14.56
N VAL A 9 -34.16 1.92 14.85
CA VAL A 9 -33.32 0.76 15.22
C VAL A 9 -32.41 0.33 14.07
N MET A 10 -32.92 0.27 12.83
CA MET A 10 -32.13 -0.10 11.65
C MET A 10 -31.01 0.90 11.38
N VAL A 11 -31.30 2.20 11.47
CA VAL A 11 -30.29 3.27 11.32
C VAL A 11 -29.23 3.17 12.44
N GLY A 12 -29.65 2.95 13.69
CA GLY A 12 -28.74 2.78 14.82
C GLY A 12 -27.81 1.57 14.66
N LEU A 13 -28.34 0.42 14.25
CA LEU A 13 -27.56 -0.78 13.96
C LEU A 13 -26.60 -0.57 12.77
N GLY A 14 -27.04 0.13 11.73
CA GLY A 14 -26.19 0.49 10.58
C GLY A 14 -25.02 1.38 10.98
N LEU A 15 -25.24 2.36 11.87
CA LEU A 15 -24.17 3.22 12.40
C LEU A 15 -23.15 2.42 13.22
N LEU A 16 -23.63 1.51 14.09
CA LEU A 16 -22.75 0.62 14.85
C LEU A 16 -21.93 -0.28 13.92
N ALA A 17 -22.58 -0.92 12.93
CA ALA A 17 -21.90 -1.75 11.95
C ALA A 17 -20.82 -0.96 11.18
N THR A 18 -21.12 0.28 10.79
CA THR A 18 -20.16 1.19 10.14
C THR A 18 -18.98 1.50 11.05
N ALA A 19 -19.23 1.82 12.32
CA ALA A 19 -18.18 2.08 13.30
C ALA A 19 -17.25 0.87 13.48
N PHE A 20 -17.82 -0.32 13.66
CA PHE A 20 -17.03 -1.57 13.76
C PHE A 20 -16.26 -1.85 12.47
N GLY A 21 -16.85 -1.58 11.30
CA GLY A 21 -16.19 -1.71 10.00
C GLY A 21 -14.97 -0.80 9.87
N VAL A 22 -15.08 0.47 10.25
CA VAL A 22 -13.97 1.43 10.25
C VAL A 22 -12.88 1.00 11.22
N VAL A 23 -13.23 0.60 12.45
CA VAL A 23 -12.26 0.10 13.44
C VAL A 23 -11.54 -1.15 12.92
N GLY A 24 -12.27 -2.09 12.35
CA GLY A 24 -11.71 -3.31 11.75
C GLY A 24 -10.76 -3.01 10.60
N PHE A 25 -11.16 -2.11 9.70
CA PHE A 25 -10.32 -1.64 8.59
C PHE A 25 -9.01 -0.99 9.08
N VAL A 26 -9.09 -0.09 10.06
CA VAL A 26 -7.92 0.57 10.65
C VAL A 26 -6.98 -0.45 11.29
N ARG A 27 -7.53 -1.41 12.05
CA ARG A 27 -6.75 -2.49 12.68
C ARG A 27 -6.09 -3.43 11.68
N TYR A 28 -6.79 -3.75 10.59
CA TYR A 28 -6.22 -4.52 9.50
C TYR A 28 -5.01 -3.80 8.88
N ARG A 29 -5.14 -2.50 8.61
CA ARG A 29 -4.05 -1.66 8.09
C ARG A 29 -2.88 -1.52 9.07
N GLU A 30 -3.13 -1.45 10.37
CA GLU A 30 -2.07 -1.48 11.40
C GLU A 30 -1.30 -2.81 11.34
N ARG A 31 -2.00 -3.95 11.32
CA ARG A 31 -1.35 -5.26 11.24
C ARG A 31 -0.53 -5.44 9.98
N GLU A 32 -1.03 -4.97 8.84
CA GLU A 32 -0.31 -4.97 7.56
C GLU A 32 1.02 -4.19 7.68
N SER A 33 1.01 -2.99 8.28
CA SER A 33 2.23 -2.21 8.49
C SER A 33 3.25 -2.88 9.42
N THR A 34 2.81 -3.52 10.51
CA THR A 34 3.70 -4.25 11.42
C THR A 34 4.31 -5.50 10.77
N THR A 35 3.58 -6.15 9.86
CA THR A 35 4.06 -7.33 9.13
C THR A 35 5.15 -6.92 8.14
N LEU A 36 4.95 -5.82 7.41
CA LEU A 36 5.95 -5.28 6.49
C LEU A 36 7.22 -4.84 7.23
N GLN A 37 7.09 -4.20 8.40
CA GLN A 37 8.24 -3.86 9.25
C GLN A 37 9.06 -5.10 9.66
N ARG A 38 8.38 -6.18 10.04
CA ARG A 38 9.02 -7.45 10.38
C ARG A 38 9.72 -8.08 9.17
N GLN A 39 9.16 -7.97 7.97
CA GLN A 39 9.80 -8.44 6.74
C GLN A 39 11.07 -7.65 6.39
N THR A 40 11.09 -6.33 6.62
CA THR A 40 12.34 -5.53 6.49
C THR A 40 13.42 -5.96 7.48
N GLN A 41 13.05 -6.35 8.71
CA GLN A 41 14.00 -6.85 9.69
C GLN A 41 14.59 -8.20 9.24
N LEU A 42 13.73 -9.10 8.76
CA LEU A 42 14.13 -10.41 8.22
C LEU A 42 15.04 -10.26 6.99
N ALA A 43 14.78 -9.28 6.12
CA ALA A 43 15.64 -8.99 4.98
C ALA A 43 17.07 -8.56 5.41
N ARG A 44 17.21 -7.80 6.51
CA ARG A 44 18.53 -7.45 7.07
C ARG A 44 19.24 -8.67 7.64
N GLU A 45 18.51 -9.51 8.39
CA GLU A 45 19.07 -10.74 8.97
C GLU A 45 19.52 -11.73 7.88
N LEU A 46 18.79 -11.83 6.76
CA LEU A 46 19.20 -12.63 5.61
C LEU A 46 20.40 -12.04 4.86
N ARG A 47 20.52 -10.70 4.79
CA ARG A 47 21.68 -10.01 4.22
C ARG A 47 22.94 -10.32 5.04
N ASP A 48 22.85 -10.22 6.36
CA ASP A 48 23.95 -10.54 7.27
C ASP A 48 24.34 -12.03 7.18
N LEU A 49 23.36 -12.93 6.97
CA LEU A 49 23.60 -14.37 6.80
C LEU A 49 24.14 -14.74 5.40
N ALA A 50 23.93 -13.90 4.38
CA ALA A 50 24.42 -14.10 3.03
C ALA A 50 25.93 -13.85 2.93
N GLY A 51 26.49 -12.95 3.75
CA GLY A 51 27.91 -12.62 3.72
C GLY A 51 28.34 -12.13 2.34
N ASP A 52 29.42 -12.71 1.80
CA ASP A 52 29.99 -12.36 0.49
C ASP A 52 29.51 -13.27 -0.68
N ASP A 53 28.50 -14.12 -0.46
CA ASP A 53 27.96 -14.98 -1.52
C ASP A 53 27.08 -14.17 -2.47
N GLU A 54 27.61 -13.88 -3.67
CA GLU A 54 26.97 -13.07 -4.71
C GLU A 54 25.56 -13.56 -5.10
N VAL A 55 25.34 -14.88 -5.16
CA VAL A 55 24.04 -15.45 -5.55
C VAL A 55 23.01 -15.27 -4.44
N ARG A 56 23.43 -15.45 -3.18
CA ARG A 56 22.56 -15.21 -2.02
C ARG A 56 22.27 -13.72 -1.84
N LEU A 57 23.24 -12.85 -2.11
CA LEU A 57 23.05 -11.41 -2.11
C LEU A 57 22.05 -10.96 -3.18
N ALA A 58 22.14 -11.48 -4.41
CA ALA A 58 21.20 -11.18 -5.48
C ALA A 58 19.76 -11.60 -5.14
N ALA A 59 19.58 -12.79 -4.54
CA ALA A 59 18.27 -13.26 -4.09
C ALA A 59 17.68 -12.40 -2.95
N VAL A 60 18.53 -11.94 -2.03
CA VAL A 60 18.12 -11.01 -0.96
C VAL A 60 17.79 -9.63 -1.53
N ASP A 61 18.50 -9.18 -2.57
CA ASP A 61 18.26 -7.89 -3.22
C ASP A 61 16.86 -7.86 -3.87
N GLU A 62 16.52 -8.89 -4.65
CA GLU A 62 15.20 -9.03 -5.29
C GLU A 62 14.05 -9.08 -4.27
N PHE A 63 14.23 -9.82 -3.17
CA PHE A 63 13.28 -9.85 -2.05
C PHE A 63 13.15 -8.49 -1.36
N SER A 64 14.26 -7.78 -1.17
CA SER A 64 14.27 -6.48 -0.49
C SER A 64 13.63 -5.38 -1.34
N LEU A 65 13.78 -5.43 -2.67
CA LEU A 65 13.27 -4.44 -3.61
C LEU A 65 11.73 -4.38 -3.60
N THR A 66 11.09 -5.55 -3.64
CA THR A 66 9.62 -5.66 -3.56
C THR A 66 9.07 -5.22 -2.21
N ILE A 67 9.82 -5.41 -1.12
CA ILE A 67 9.46 -4.94 0.22
C ILE A 67 9.61 -3.42 0.32
N TYR A 68 10.73 -2.84 -0.11
CA TYR A 68 10.98 -1.39 -0.01
C TYR A 68 9.95 -0.57 -0.80
N GLN A 69 9.56 -1.00 -2.00
CA GLN A 69 8.51 -0.34 -2.79
C GLN A 69 7.16 -0.33 -2.06
N ARG A 70 6.77 -1.47 -1.49
CA ARG A 70 5.53 -1.57 -0.69
C ARG A 70 5.61 -0.78 0.62
N LEU A 71 6.77 -0.77 1.27
CA LEU A 71 6.98 -0.04 2.53
C LEU A 71 6.91 1.47 2.31
N PHE A 72 7.46 1.98 1.20
CA PHE A 72 7.41 3.41 0.87
C PHE A 72 5.98 3.85 0.58
N TYR A 73 5.22 3.08 -0.21
CA TYR A 73 3.81 3.35 -0.47
C TYR A 73 2.95 3.26 0.80
N ALA A 74 3.16 2.21 1.62
CA ALA A 74 2.40 1.99 2.84
C ALA A 74 2.70 3.04 3.92
N SER A 75 3.96 3.46 4.10
CA SER A 75 4.34 4.44 5.12
C SER A 75 3.84 5.84 4.83
N VAL A 76 3.79 6.24 3.56
CA VAL A 76 3.33 7.58 3.16
C VAL A 76 1.81 7.65 3.10
N VAL A 77 1.13 6.66 2.52
CA VAL A 77 -0.32 6.75 2.22
C VAL A 77 -1.21 6.22 3.35
N ALA A 78 -0.78 5.16 4.06
CA ALA A 78 -1.63 4.51 5.06
C ALA A 78 -2.02 5.40 6.26
N PRO A 79 -1.16 6.30 6.79
CA PRO A 79 -1.55 7.21 7.87
C PRO A 79 -2.72 8.13 7.46
N TRP A 80 -2.69 8.66 6.23
CA TRP A 80 -3.73 9.56 5.73
C TRP A 80 -5.05 8.84 5.50
N ILE A 81 -5.01 7.61 4.95
CA ILE A 81 -6.22 6.78 4.80
C ILE A 81 -6.87 6.48 6.16
N ARG A 82 -6.05 6.21 7.19
CA ARG A 82 -6.54 5.99 8.56
C ARG A 82 -7.24 7.24 9.10
N SER A 83 -6.62 8.41 8.94
CA SER A 83 -7.19 9.69 9.38
C SER A 83 -8.47 10.04 8.60
N ALA A 84 -8.51 9.77 7.30
CA ALA A 84 -9.70 9.97 6.47
C ALA A 84 -10.87 9.08 6.94
N ALA A 85 -10.59 7.82 7.27
CA ALA A 85 -11.60 6.88 7.76
C ALA A 85 -12.18 7.32 9.11
N TRP A 86 -11.34 7.77 10.05
CA TRP A 86 -11.80 8.32 11.32
C TRP A 86 -12.60 9.61 11.17
N ALA A 87 -12.14 10.51 10.29
CA ALA A 87 -12.86 11.74 10.00
C ALA A 87 -14.24 11.44 9.38
N LEU A 88 -14.33 10.48 8.46
CA LEU A 88 -15.59 10.10 7.83
C LEU A 88 -16.57 9.53 8.87
N LEU A 89 -16.08 8.66 9.76
CA LEU A 89 -16.89 8.14 10.86
C LEU A 89 -17.38 9.27 11.77
N GLY A 90 -16.52 10.24 12.10
CA GLY A 90 -16.89 11.44 12.86
C GLY A 90 -17.99 12.26 12.18
N ALA A 91 -17.89 12.46 10.86
CA ALA A 91 -18.90 13.18 10.08
C ALA A 91 -20.25 12.47 10.13
N VAL A 92 -20.26 11.15 9.91
CA VAL A 92 -21.47 10.31 9.93
C VAL A 92 -22.13 10.34 11.31
N LEU A 93 -21.35 10.18 12.39
CA LEU A 93 -21.86 10.20 13.77
C LEU A 93 -22.40 11.58 14.17
N ALA A 94 -21.67 12.65 13.85
CA ALA A 94 -22.14 14.01 14.10
C ALA A 94 -23.41 14.33 13.32
N GLY A 95 -23.50 13.88 12.06
CA GLY A 95 -24.68 14.07 11.21
C GLY A 95 -25.89 13.33 11.75
N ALA A 96 -25.71 12.08 12.18
CA ALA A 96 -26.75 11.32 12.87
C ALA A 96 -27.20 12.01 14.18
N GLY A 97 -26.26 12.56 14.96
CA GLY A 97 -26.56 13.34 16.15
C GLY A 97 -27.39 14.60 15.87
N ALA A 98 -27.06 15.33 14.80
CA ALA A 98 -27.83 16.50 14.38
C ALA A 98 -29.29 16.12 14.06
N LEU A 99 -29.49 15.03 13.31
CA LEU A 99 -30.83 14.52 12.97
C LEU A 99 -31.60 14.06 14.21
N ALA A 100 -30.94 13.40 15.16
CA ALA A 100 -31.56 12.93 16.39
C ALA A 100 -32.05 14.06 17.31
N VAL A 101 -31.35 15.20 17.30
CA VAL A 101 -31.69 16.37 18.13
C VAL A 101 -32.68 17.30 17.43
N SER A 102 -32.79 17.24 16.10
CA SER A 102 -33.68 18.10 15.30
C SER A 102 -35.15 18.18 15.75
N PRO A 103 -35.80 17.11 16.25
CA PRO A 103 -37.19 17.20 16.70
C PRO A 103 -37.36 17.72 18.13
N LEU A 104 -36.26 18.01 18.86
CA LEU A 104 -36.30 18.51 20.23
C LEU A 104 -36.40 20.03 20.26
N ASP A 105 -37.30 20.55 21.10
CA ASP A 105 -37.47 21.99 21.32
C ASP A 105 -36.67 22.50 22.53
N GLY A 106 -36.25 23.77 22.46
CA GLY A 106 -35.58 24.49 23.55
C GLY A 106 -34.17 24.98 23.19
N THR A 107 -33.70 26.01 23.90
CA THR A 107 -32.41 26.67 23.61
C THR A 107 -31.23 25.72 23.65
N PHE A 108 -31.19 24.80 24.61
CA PHE A 108 -30.15 23.78 24.70
C PHE A 108 -30.15 22.85 23.47
N ALA A 109 -31.31 22.35 23.05
CA ALA A 109 -31.44 21.49 21.88
C ALA A 109 -30.98 22.22 20.61
N THR A 110 -31.33 23.50 20.45
CA THR A 110 -30.86 24.33 19.34
C THR A 110 -29.33 24.44 19.31
N VAL A 111 -28.69 24.71 20.46
CA VAL A 111 -27.22 24.82 20.55
C VAL A 111 -26.55 23.50 20.18
N VAL A 112 -27.05 22.38 20.71
CA VAL A 112 -26.50 21.04 20.39
C VAL A 112 -26.68 20.71 18.91
N HIS A 113 -27.83 21.02 18.31
CA HIS A 113 -28.08 20.78 16.89
C HIS A 113 -27.11 21.57 16.01
N VAL A 114 -26.92 22.86 16.28
CA VAL A 114 -25.96 23.71 15.56
C VAL A 114 -24.53 23.19 15.72
N ALA A 115 -24.13 22.83 16.94
CA ALA A 115 -22.80 22.28 17.21
C ALA A 115 -22.57 20.96 16.44
N ALA A 116 -23.57 20.09 16.37
CA ALA A 116 -23.50 18.84 15.63
C ALA A 116 -23.34 19.09 14.12
N ILE A 117 -24.09 20.03 13.53
CA ILE A 117 -23.94 20.42 12.11
C ILE A 117 -22.52 20.94 11.83
N VAL A 118 -22.01 21.83 12.69
CA VAL A 118 -20.64 22.36 12.55
C VAL A 118 -19.62 21.22 12.62
N ALA A 119 -19.76 20.32 13.59
CA ALA A 119 -18.88 19.16 13.72
C ALA A 119 -18.92 18.26 12.47
N THR A 120 -20.11 17.97 11.92
CA THR A 120 -20.27 17.24 10.66
C THR A 120 -19.50 17.91 9.53
N GLY A 121 -19.63 19.24 9.39
CA GLY A 121 -18.92 20.02 8.38
C GLY A 121 -17.40 19.91 8.53
N VAL A 122 -16.87 20.11 9.73
CA VAL A 122 -15.43 20.01 10.02
C VAL A 122 -14.89 18.61 9.69
N PHE A 123 -15.59 17.57 10.14
CA PHE A 123 -15.19 16.20 9.86
C PHE A 123 -15.25 15.85 8.37
N ALA A 124 -16.28 16.32 7.65
CA ALA A 124 -16.39 16.12 6.22
C ALA A 124 -15.23 16.79 5.46
N VAL A 125 -14.87 18.02 5.82
CA VAL A 125 -13.70 18.71 5.25
C VAL A 125 -12.42 17.94 5.57
N ALA A 126 -12.23 17.48 6.81
CA ALA A 126 -11.07 16.69 7.20
C ALA A 126 -10.97 15.39 6.39
N THR A 127 -12.08 14.68 6.16
CA THR A 127 -12.12 13.50 5.28
C THR A 127 -11.62 13.83 3.88
N LEU A 128 -12.11 14.92 3.27
CA LEU A 128 -11.70 15.34 1.94
C LEU A 128 -10.21 15.70 1.89
N VAL A 129 -9.70 16.43 2.88
CA VAL A 129 -8.28 16.78 2.97
C VAL A 129 -7.41 15.53 3.07
N TYR A 130 -7.72 14.63 4.00
CA TYR A 130 -6.93 13.40 4.18
C TYR A 130 -7.01 12.46 2.97
N THR A 131 -8.18 12.39 2.34
CA THR A 131 -8.36 11.62 1.10
C THR A 131 -7.56 12.26 -0.05
N GLY A 132 -7.58 13.59 -0.16
CA GLY A 132 -6.83 14.34 -1.16
C GLY A 132 -5.32 14.14 -1.00
N ILE A 133 -4.80 14.21 0.23
CA ILE A 133 -3.38 13.95 0.51
C ILE A 133 -3.01 12.50 0.18
N ALA A 134 -3.87 11.54 0.55
CA ALA A 134 -3.66 10.14 0.21
C ALA A 134 -3.62 9.91 -1.30
N LEU A 135 -4.55 10.52 -2.05
CA LEU A 135 -4.62 10.45 -3.51
C LEU A 135 -3.41 11.12 -4.16
N TYR A 136 -3.05 12.31 -3.69
CA TYR A 136 -1.88 13.04 -4.18
C TYR A 136 -0.63 12.18 -4.05
N HIS A 137 -0.33 11.68 -2.84
CA HIS A 137 0.81 10.80 -2.65
C HIS A 137 0.70 9.51 -3.47
N SER A 138 -0.49 8.92 -3.62
CA SER A 138 -0.65 7.72 -4.47
C SER A 138 -0.36 7.99 -5.94
N ALA A 139 -0.65 9.20 -6.44
CA ALA A 139 -0.45 9.59 -7.83
C ALA A 139 0.97 10.10 -8.12
N THR A 140 1.61 10.75 -7.14
CA THR A 140 2.94 11.35 -7.31
C THR A 140 4.08 10.50 -6.78
N THR A 141 3.81 9.36 -6.12
CA THR A 141 4.87 8.41 -5.74
C THR A 141 5.51 7.88 -7.03
N PRO A 142 6.79 8.20 -7.31
CA PRO A 142 7.45 7.74 -8.52
C PRO A 142 7.46 6.22 -8.52
N ARG A 143 6.80 5.60 -9.50
CA ARG A 143 7.01 4.19 -9.80
C ARG A 143 8.36 4.10 -10.49
N VAL A 144 9.43 3.94 -9.72
CA VAL A 144 10.73 3.54 -10.25
C VAL A 144 10.53 2.12 -10.80
N SER A 145 10.06 2.03 -12.04
CA SER A 145 10.10 0.80 -12.80
C SER A 145 11.53 0.63 -13.27
N PHE A 146 12.24 -0.34 -12.70
CA PHE A 146 13.53 -0.82 -13.20
C PHE A 146 13.43 -1.43 -14.61
N SER A 147 12.30 -1.31 -15.30
CA SER A 147 12.19 -1.55 -16.74
C SER A 147 13.29 -0.82 -17.51
N ASP A 148 13.67 0.38 -17.08
CA ASP A 148 14.76 1.15 -17.70
C ASP A 148 16.16 0.61 -17.32
N SER A 149 16.32 -0.01 -16.14
CA SER A 149 17.61 -0.61 -15.72
C SER A 149 17.88 -1.94 -16.40
N TYR A 150 16.85 -2.75 -16.70
CA TYR A 150 17.02 -3.97 -17.50
C TYR A 150 17.03 -3.70 -19.01
N ALA A 151 16.46 -2.59 -19.49
CA ALA A 151 16.52 -2.20 -20.90
C ALA A 151 17.92 -1.74 -21.36
N THR A 152 18.81 -1.41 -20.42
CA THR A 152 20.17 -0.94 -20.75
C THR A 152 21.15 -2.11 -21.01
N GLU A 153 20.76 -3.36 -20.73
CA GLU A 153 21.58 -4.56 -21.01
C GLU A 153 21.32 -5.16 -22.42
N ASP A 154 20.27 -4.73 -23.13
CA ASP A 154 19.91 -5.22 -24.48
C ASP A 154 20.47 -4.36 -25.63
N THR A 155 21.25 -3.30 -25.35
CA THR A 155 21.95 -2.55 -26.40
C THR A 155 23.40 -2.97 -26.46
N ASP A 156 23.63 -4.06 -27.19
CA ASP A 156 24.92 -4.58 -27.63
C ASP A 156 25.77 -3.48 -28.29
N PRO A 157 26.92 -3.06 -27.72
CA PRO A 157 27.87 -2.23 -28.42
C PRO A 157 28.82 -3.14 -29.22
N ASP A 158 28.52 -3.30 -30.50
CA ASP A 158 29.47 -3.65 -31.56
C ASP A 158 30.46 -4.79 -31.23
N ALA A 159 29.97 -6.04 -31.19
CA ALA A 159 30.83 -7.21 -31.34
C ALA A 159 31.14 -7.48 -32.83
N GLU A 160 32.00 -6.63 -33.43
CA GLU A 160 32.80 -7.05 -34.58
C GLU A 160 33.67 -8.24 -34.14
N GLY A 161 33.39 -9.41 -34.71
CA GLY A 161 34.02 -10.66 -34.28
C GLY A 161 35.50 -10.80 -34.62
N PRO A 162 36.18 -11.75 -33.97
CA PRO A 162 37.21 -12.52 -34.63
C PRO A 162 36.80 -14.00 -34.69
N ALA A 163 36.89 -14.57 -35.90
CA ALA A 163 36.65 -15.98 -36.17
C ALA A 163 37.52 -16.87 -35.26
N SER A 164 36.87 -17.67 -34.42
CA SER A 164 37.52 -18.81 -33.79
C SER A 164 37.31 -20.03 -34.68
N GLU A 165 38.36 -20.34 -35.43
CA GLU A 165 38.57 -21.58 -36.15
C GLU A 165 38.47 -22.75 -35.16
N VAL A 166 37.44 -23.58 -35.28
CA VAL A 166 37.24 -24.78 -34.47
C VAL A 166 38.00 -25.93 -35.14
N PRO A 167 39.01 -26.54 -34.50
CA PRO A 167 39.66 -27.72 -35.05
C PRO A 167 38.72 -28.93 -34.94
N ASP A 168 38.43 -29.56 -36.09
CA ASP A 168 37.62 -30.78 -36.23
C ASP A 168 38.36 -31.99 -35.59
N PRO A 169 37.77 -32.68 -34.60
CA PRO A 169 38.45 -33.76 -33.89
C PRO A 169 38.52 -35.13 -34.61
N ASP A 170 38.01 -35.27 -35.84
CA ASP A 170 37.93 -36.58 -36.52
C ASP A 170 38.62 -36.68 -37.91
N ALA A 171 39.62 -35.85 -38.18
CA ALA A 171 40.45 -35.97 -39.39
C ALA A 171 41.52 -37.10 -39.28
N GLY A 172 41.06 -38.35 -39.36
CA GLY A 172 41.73 -39.42 -40.11
C GLY A 172 43.02 -40.04 -39.54
N VAL A 173 42.87 -41.17 -38.84
CA VAL A 173 43.88 -42.24 -38.82
C VAL A 173 43.92 -42.93 -40.18
N SER A 174 45.00 -42.76 -40.96
CA SER A 174 45.56 -43.82 -41.82
C SER A 174 46.90 -43.44 -42.47
N ALA A 175 47.94 -44.17 -42.04
CA ALA A 175 49.04 -44.73 -42.81
C ALA A 175 49.80 -43.86 -43.84
N ARG A 176 51.08 -43.59 -43.54
CA ARG A 176 52.16 -43.86 -44.49
C ARG A 176 53.48 -44.17 -43.78
N SER A 177 53.89 -45.43 -43.92
CA SER A 177 55.26 -45.91 -43.75
C SER A 177 56.16 -45.46 -44.91
N VAL A 178 57.47 -45.70 -44.74
CA VAL A 178 58.57 -45.73 -45.74
C VAL A 178 59.27 -44.37 -45.91
N ASP A 179 60.58 -44.18 -45.68
CA ASP A 179 61.77 -45.05 -45.57
C ASP A 179 62.67 -44.65 -44.38
#